data_AF-A0A8C2SQ56-F1
#
_entry.id   AF-A0A8C2SQ56-F1
#
_cell.length_a   1.000
_cell.length_b   1.000
_cell.length_c   1.000
_cell.angle_alpha   90.00
_cell.angle_beta   90.00
_cell.angle_gamma   90.00
#
_symmetry.space_group_name_H-M   'P 1'
#
loop_
_entity.id
_entity.type
_entity.pdbx_description
1 polymer ?
#
loop_
_entity_poly.entity_id
_entity_poly.type
_entity_poly.pdbx_seq_one_letter_code
_entity_poly.pdbx_strand_id
1 'polypeptide(L)'
;WVACCTAHPMPSGGSGLGRRGAAPARYGMGPRGGLAAFILLPPAELTARFVPAEAVAVERAPFRHGVLRGLLASPAFAAALGDELLGLGYRERRNDLLTVHQSEELGARPEPHVSALRRALSGTLRAWLEAVTHIELEPSIDISCAKYESTDVLLCHDDELEGRRIAFILYLVPPWEKSDGGTLDLFSTDEHFQPQQIVKSLMPSWNTLVFFEVSPVSFHQVSEILSEEKCRMSVSGWFHGPPIERPARYIEAPLPRSPHIPYDHEILYKWVNVVYLDMDSQAQIQEEFEERSEILLKDFLKKEKFQLLCEALENKDIHWSSRGPPNKRLYETAEEDSLPDILKDFLQFLRSEALFLLLSNFTGLKLHFLAPSDEDAGEGRAADSAGHSSSKSEEEKTDQRADSSTSQSDQPDNISEAQDSSSTPMCAGELRRWTNGHYTLVHDNQATEFALDLLFYCGCEDWDPAYGGFTSYIAKGEDEELLTVNPEDNCLALVYRDKETMKFVKYINHRSLARLKKHPSRRAFWDFSFVYYE
;
A
#
# COMPACT_ATOMS: atom_id res chain seq x y z
N TRP A 1 8.79 0.13 -2.94
CA TRP A 1 8.60 0.90 -1.70
C TRP A 1 9.14 2.29 -1.95
N VAL A 2 8.25 3.25 -2.20
CA VAL A 2 8.63 4.61 -2.56
C VAL A 2 9.29 5.27 -1.36
N ALA A 3 10.53 5.69 -1.56
CA ALA A 3 11.35 6.38 -0.61
C ALA A 3 10.81 7.80 -0.36
N CYS A 4 10.03 8.00 0.69
CA CYS A 4 9.76 9.35 1.20
C CYS A 4 10.92 9.81 2.10
N CYS A 5 12.01 10.25 1.46
CA CYS A 5 12.99 11.14 2.06
C CYS A 5 12.90 12.51 1.37
N THR A 6 12.43 13.50 2.11
CA THR A 6 12.36 14.91 1.73
C THR A 6 13.73 15.45 1.31
N ALA A 7 13.85 15.89 0.05
CA ALA A 7 14.97 16.70 -0.40
C ALA A 7 14.79 18.16 0.07
N HIS A 8 15.77 18.71 0.80
CA HIS A 8 15.83 20.14 1.11
C HIS A 8 16.86 20.86 0.20
N PRO A 9 16.60 22.14 -0.18
CA PRO A 9 17.46 22.89 -1.07
C PRO A 9 18.67 23.50 -0.33
N MET A 10 19.82 23.48 -1.01
CA MET A 10 21.07 24.14 -0.60
C MET A 10 20.93 25.68 -0.59
N PRO A 11 21.42 26.40 0.44
CA PRO A 11 21.73 27.81 0.30
C PRO A 11 23.20 28.03 -0.07
N SER A 12 23.40 28.73 -1.18
CA SER A 12 24.67 29.29 -1.63
C SER A 12 25.26 30.28 -0.63
N GLY A 13 26.56 30.14 -0.34
CA GLY A 13 27.32 31.05 0.52
C GLY A 13 27.66 32.40 -0.12
N GLY A 14 27.92 33.38 0.74
CA GLY A 14 28.42 34.71 0.39
C GLY A 14 28.97 35.44 1.62
N SER A 15 30.29 35.62 1.62
CA SER A 15 31.22 36.15 2.63
C SER A 15 30.99 37.57 3.19
N GLY A 16 31.48 37.84 4.41
CA GLY A 16 31.73 39.21 4.92
C GLY A 16 32.48 39.28 6.27
N LEU A 17 33.72 39.79 6.23
CA LEU A 17 34.74 39.95 7.29
C LEU A 17 34.36 40.79 8.53
N GLY A 18 34.99 40.54 9.70
CA GLY A 18 35.07 41.55 10.78
C GLY A 18 35.66 41.20 12.17
N ARG A 19 36.99 41.18 12.28
CA ARG A 19 37.90 41.55 13.41
C ARG A 19 37.59 41.26 14.92
N ARG A 20 38.57 40.56 15.53
CA ARG A 20 39.34 40.77 16.80
C ARG A 20 38.64 41.26 18.09
N GLY A 21 38.83 40.51 19.19
CA GLY A 21 38.83 41.04 20.56
C GLY A 21 38.95 40.01 21.69
N ALA A 22 40.14 39.90 22.27
CA ALA A 22 40.55 39.51 23.63
C ALA A 22 39.71 38.56 24.53
N ALA A 23 40.40 37.55 25.09
CA ALA A 23 40.02 36.80 26.29
C ALA A 23 40.07 37.68 27.57
N PRO A 24 39.40 37.29 28.67
CA PRO A 24 40.16 36.60 29.72
C PRO A 24 39.41 35.56 30.58
N ALA A 25 40.25 34.74 31.25
CA ALA A 25 40.14 34.14 32.59
C ALA A 25 39.10 33.05 32.92
N ARG A 26 39.67 31.93 33.38
CA ARG A 26 39.11 30.77 34.08
C ARG A 26 38.45 31.15 35.41
N TYR A 27 37.37 30.47 35.80
CA TYR A 27 37.11 29.97 37.16
C TYR A 27 35.96 28.94 37.15
N GLY A 28 36.11 27.85 37.92
CA GLY A 28 34.98 27.11 38.50
C GLY A 28 34.58 25.76 37.88
N MET A 29 35.25 24.69 38.30
CA MET A 29 34.74 23.31 38.23
C MET A 29 33.58 23.12 39.23
N GLY A 30 32.51 22.43 38.80
CA GLY A 30 31.41 21.91 39.62
C GLY A 30 30.58 20.92 38.78
N PRO A 31 30.04 19.83 39.35
CA PRO A 31 29.98 18.53 38.69
C PRO A 31 28.87 18.43 37.63
N ARG A 32 29.22 17.80 36.49
CA ARG A 32 28.29 17.35 35.45
C ARG A 32 27.39 16.26 36.03
N GLY A 33 26.12 16.58 36.26
CA GLY A 33 25.07 15.61 36.54
C GLY A 33 24.67 14.83 35.28
N GLY A 34 24.36 13.54 35.48
CA GLY A 34 23.62 12.72 34.52
C GLY A 34 24.44 11.96 33.49
N LEU A 35 25.33 11.05 33.91
CA LEU A 35 25.70 9.93 33.05
C LEU A 35 24.54 8.92 33.07
N ALA A 36 23.87 8.73 31.93
CA ALA A 36 23.04 7.57 31.69
C ALA A 36 23.94 6.33 31.74
N ALA A 37 23.86 5.56 32.82
CA ALA A 37 24.48 4.24 32.85
C ALA A 37 23.60 3.31 32.00
N PHE A 38 24.18 2.71 30.97
CA PHE A 38 23.58 1.59 30.23
C PHE A 38 24.07 0.29 30.87
N ILE A 39 23.31 -0.80 30.72
CA ILE A 39 23.73 -2.14 31.18
C ILE A 39 24.84 -2.74 30.27
N LEU A 40 25.22 -2.06 29.19
CA LEU A 40 26.20 -2.56 28.22
C LEU A 40 27.63 -2.53 28.79
N LEU A 41 28.08 -3.68 29.29
CA LEU A 41 29.48 -3.96 29.61
C LEU A 41 30.29 -4.23 28.32
N PRO A 42 31.61 -3.91 28.29
CA PRO A 42 32.47 -4.22 27.15
C PRO A 42 32.57 -5.74 26.89
N PRO A 43 32.78 -6.19 25.63
CA PRO A 43 32.77 -7.61 25.25
C PRO A 43 33.73 -8.50 26.06
N ALA A 44 34.86 -7.95 26.54
CA ALA A 44 35.86 -8.69 27.30
C ALA A 44 35.48 -8.97 28.77
N GLU A 45 34.46 -8.29 29.33
CA GLU A 45 34.03 -8.50 30.73
C GLU A 45 32.79 -9.40 30.85
N LEU A 46 32.17 -9.79 29.72
CA LEU A 46 31.01 -10.69 29.67
C LEU A 46 31.34 -12.13 30.12
N THR A 47 32.61 -12.50 30.23
CA THR A 47 33.03 -13.81 30.77
C THR A 47 33.21 -13.83 32.29
N ALA A 48 33.04 -12.70 33.00
CA ALA A 48 33.43 -12.63 34.43
C ALA A 48 32.46 -11.93 35.40
N ARG A 49 31.35 -11.31 34.96
CA ARG A 49 30.34 -10.76 35.86
C ARG A 49 28.92 -11.04 35.37
N PHE A 50 28.11 -11.59 36.26
CA PHE A 50 26.71 -11.96 36.06
C PHE A 50 25.86 -10.78 35.56
N VAL A 51 25.74 -10.65 34.23
CA VAL A 51 24.46 -10.20 33.67
C VAL A 51 23.52 -11.40 33.84
N PRO A 52 22.36 -11.27 34.52
CA PRO A 52 21.40 -12.36 34.56
C PRO A 52 21.10 -12.79 33.12
N ALA A 53 21.17 -14.09 32.83
CA ALA A 53 20.87 -14.64 31.51
C ALA A 53 19.46 -14.25 30.98
N GLU A 54 18.62 -13.66 31.83
CA GLU A 54 17.29 -13.12 31.52
C GLU A 54 17.28 -11.71 30.86
N ALA A 55 18.39 -10.97 30.87
CA ALA A 55 18.41 -9.57 30.42
C ALA A 55 18.66 -9.39 28.91
N VAL A 56 19.30 -10.37 28.25
CA VAL A 56 19.65 -10.34 26.83
C VAL A 56 19.33 -11.68 26.19
N ALA A 57 18.49 -11.68 25.16
CA ALA A 57 18.22 -12.84 24.33
C ALA A 57 18.58 -12.54 22.87
N VAL A 58 19.27 -13.44 22.19
CA VAL A 58 19.55 -13.36 20.76
C VAL A 58 19.15 -14.67 20.11
N GLU A 59 18.31 -14.59 19.09
CA GLU A 59 17.76 -15.74 18.40
C GLU A 59 18.03 -15.64 16.90
N ARG A 60 18.15 -16.80 16.24
CA ARG A 60 18.47 -16.89 14.82
C ARG A 60 17.24 -17.07 13.92
N ALA A 61 16.12 -17.49 14.48
CA ALA A 61 14.89 -17.83 13.76
C ALA A 61 13.75 -16.92 14.21
N PRO A 62 12.88 -16.42 13.30
CA PRO A 62 12.91 -16.66 11.84
C PRO A 62 14.09 -16.00 11.13
N PHE A 63 14.63 -14.94 11.72
CA PHE A 63 15.89 -14.30 11.33
C PHE A 63 16.61 -13.79 12.58
N ARG A 64 17.83 -13.28 12.42
CA ARG A 64 18.66 -12.80 13.54
C ARG A 64 18.03 -11.59 14.20
N HIS A 65 17.59 -11.76 15.45
CA HIS A 65 17.01 -10.69 16.24
C HIS A 65 17.40 -10.85 17.71
N GLY A 66 17.43 -9.73 18.44
CA GLY A 66 17.79 -9.69 19.84
C GLY A 66 16.84 -8.82 20.66
N VAL A 67 16.75 -9.13 21.95
CA VAL A 67 15.93 -8.43 22.94
C VAL A 67 16.80 -8.08 24.14
N LEU A 68 16.88 -6.80 24.47
CA LEU A 68 17.58 -6.25 25.64
C LEU A 68 16.56 -5.65 26.61
N ARG A 69 16.41 -6.25 27.78
CA ARG A 69 15.49 -5.77 28.82
C ARG A 69 16.23 -4.83 29.78
N GLY A 70 15.58 -3.73 30.15
CA GLY A 70 16.14 -2.77 31.10
C GLY A 70 17.30 -1.97 30.52
N LEU A 71 17.26 -1.61 29.24
CA LEU A 71 18.38 -0.97 28.52
C LEU A 71 18.93 0.26 29.28
N LEU A 72 18.02 1.15 29.70
CA LEU A 72 18.32 2.35 30.45
C LEU A 72 18.43 2.01 31.94
N ALA A 73 19.62 2.09 32.54
CA ALA A 73 19.81 1.65 33.93
C ALA A 73 19.23 2.62 34.97
N SER A 74 18.97 3.89 34.60
CA SER A 74 18.35 4.88 35.49
C SER A 74 16.85 4.97 35.22
N PRO A 75 15.98 4.50 36.14
CA PRO A 75 14.53 4.67 36.00
C PRO A 75 14.12 6.14 35.89
N ALA A 76 14.81 7.04 36.59
CA ALA A 76 14.56 8.47 36.52
C ALA A 76 14.88 9.05 35.13
N PHE A 77 15.96 8.59 34.51
CA PHE A 77 16.28 8.99 33.13
C PHE A 77 15.24 8.47 32.15
N ALA A 78 14.82 7.20 32.27
CA ALA A 78 13.82 6.60 31.40
C ALA A 78 12.47 7.32 31.49
N ALA A 79 12.04 7.69 32.71
CA ALA A 79 10.82 8.47 32.93
C ALA A 79 10.92 9.87 32.29
N ALA A 80 11.99 10.61 32.58
CA ALA A 80 12.19 11.95 32.02
C ALA A 80 12.36 11.95 30.49
N LEU A 81 12.98 10.92 29.91
CA LEU A 81 13.00 10.69 28.47
C LEU A 81 11.58 10.48 27.92
N GLY A 82 10.77 9.67 28.61
CA GLY A 82 9.37 9.47 28.27
C GLY A 82 8.59 10.79 28.24
N ASP A 83 8.76 11.63 29.26
CA ASP A 83 8.12 12.94 29.36
C ASP A 83 8.55 13.88 28.21
N GLU A 84 9.85 13.93 27.89
CA GLU A 84 10.36 14.72 26.75
C GLU A 84 9.76 14.24 25.43
N LEU A 85 9.73 12.92 25.18
CA LEU A 85 9.18 12.35 23.95
C LEU A 85 7.67 12.57 23.84
N LEU A 86 6.93 12.47 24.94
CA LEU A 86 5.50 12.74 24.95
C LEU A 86 5.17 14.17 24.52
N GLY A 87 6.02 15.14 24.91
CA GLY A 87 5.88 16.56 24.58
C GLY A 87 6.30 16.96 23.17
N LEU A 88 6.80 16.04 22.33
CA LEU A 88 7.13 16.33 20.93
C LEU A 88 5.87 16.54 20.08
N GLY A 89 6.04 17.21 18.94
CA GLY A 89 5.03 17.28 17.89
C GLY A 89 5.01 15.97 17.07
N TYR A 90 3.81 15.46 16.80
CA TYR A 90 3.59 14.25 16.00
C TYR A 90 2.71 14.58 14.79
N ARG A 91 3.01 13.95 13.66
CA ARG A 91 2.18 13.98 12.46
C ARG A 91 1.64 12.58 12.22
N GLU A 92 0.35 12.49 11.93
CA GLU A 92 -0.21 11.24 11.43
C GLU A 92 0.41 10.91 10.08
N ARG A 93 0.82 9.66 9.91
CA ARG A 93 1.22 9.07 8.65
C ARG A 93 0.27 7.92 8.38
N ARG A 94 -0.34 7.96 7.21
CA ARG A 94 -1.33 6.98 6.78
C ARG A 94 -1.15 6.71 5.30
N ASN A 95 -1.00 5.44 4.94
CA ASN A 95 -0.98 4.95 3.56
C ASN A 95 -1.56 3.52 3.53
N ASP A 96 -1.27 2.73 2.51
CA ASP A 96 -1.66 1.31 2.44
C ASP A 96 -1.03 0.48 3.58
N LEU A 97 0.26 0.67 3.84
CA LEU A 97 1.06 -0.10 4.81
C LEU A 97 0.71 0.20 6.27
N LEU A 98 0.49 1.47 6.59
CA LEU A 98 0.50 1.93 7.97
C LEU A 98 -0.57 2.98 8.29
N THR A 99 -0.86 3.06 9.58
CA THR A 99 -1.48 4.21 10.25
C THR A 99 -0.71 4.38 11.56
N VAL A 100 0.01 5.50 11.72
CA VAL A 100 0.86 5.77 12.89
C VAL A 100 1.06 7.26 13.10
N HIS A 101 1.29 7.70 14.33
CA HIS A 101 1.75 9.06 14.62
C HIS A 101 3.26 9.09 14.80
N GLN A 102 3.98 9.84 13.97
CA GLN A 102 5.44 9.92 14.00
C GLN A 102 5.94 11.33 14.31
N SER A 103 6.98 11.43 15.13
CA SER A 103 7.70 12.68 15.33
C SER A 103 8.55 13.03 14.11
N GLU A 104 9.00 14.27 14.02
CA GLU A 104 10.15 14.59 13.17
C GLU A 104 11.41 13.85 13.66
N GLU A 105 12.42 13.75 12.80
CA GLU A 105 13.69 13.08 13.14
C GLU A 105 14.34 13.70 14.39
N LEU A 106 14.87 12.85 15.26
CA LEU A 106 15.48 13.27 16.53
C LEU A 106 16.92 13.79 16.36
N GLY A 107 17.44 13.80 15.13
CA GLY A 107 18.83 14.08 14.79
C GLY A 107 19.39 15.41 15.29
N ALA A 108 18.59 16.46 15.46
CA ALA A 108 19.04 17.80 15.90
C ALA A 108 18.32 18.33 17.16
N ARG A 109 17.59 17.47 17.87
CA ARG A 109 16.71 17.84 18.99
C ARG A 109 17.49 18.30 20.24
N PRO A 110 17.21 19.50 20.80
CA PRO A 110 17.97 20.07 21.92
C PRO A 110 17.62 19.49 23.30
N GLU A 111 16.51 18.75 23.42
CA GLU A 111 16.02 18.18 24.66
C GLU A 111 17.09 17.26 25.28
N PRO A 112 17.45 17.43 26.57
CA PRO A 112 18.65 16.83 27.13
C PRO A 112 18.61 15.30 27.21
N HIS A 113 17.45 14.69 27.51
CA HIS A 113 17.34 13.23 27.59
C HIS A 113 17.31 12.60 26.20
N VAL A 114 16.61 13.23 25.24
CA VAL A 114 16.65 12.82 23.81
C VAL A 114 18.08 12.90 23.26
N SER A 115 18.79 14.01 23.51
CA SER A 115 20.19 14.17 23.09
C SER A 115 21.14 13.20 23.79
N ALA A 116 20.89 12.84 25.05
CA ALA A 116 21.67 11.82 25.75
C ALA A 116 21.41 10.41 25.18
N LEU A 117 20.15 10.07 24.88
CA LEU A 117 19.78 8.81 24.24
C LEU A 117 20.49 8.67 22.89
N ARG A 118 20.38 9.68 22.02
CA ARG A 118 21.03 9.69 20.69
C ARG A 118 22.53 9.41 20.79
N ARG A 119 23.24 10.10 21.68
CA ARG A 119 24.69 9.90 21.88
C ARG A 119 25.02 8.49 22.36
N ALA A 120 24.17 7.89 23.19
CA ALA A 120 24.36 6.53 23.65
C ALA A 120 24.08 5.50 22.56
N LEU A 121 23.07 5.73 21.71
CA LEU A 121 22.76 4.88 20.56
C LEU A 121 23.91 4.91 19.54
N SER A 122 24.34 6.09 19.08
CA SER A 122 25.41 6.23 18.07
C SER A 122 26.82 5.92 18.59
N GLY A 123 27.02 5.99 19.91
CA GLY A 123 28.28 5.66 20.57
C GLY A 123 28.29 4.24 21.12
N THR A 124 27.84 4.09 22.36
CA THR A 124 27.96 2.85 23.14
C THR A 124 27.21 1.68 22.51
N LEU A 125 25.94 1.85 22.13
CA LEU A 125 25.15 0.76 21.58
C LEU A 125 25.64 0.36 20.19
N ARG A 126 25.97 1.33 19.32
CA ARG A 126 26.56 1.05 18.00
C ARG A 126 27.81 0.18 18.12
N ALA A 127 28.78 0.60 18.94
CA ALA A 127 30.02 -0.16 19.13
C ALA A 127 29.78 -1.57 19.68
N TRP A 128 28.78 -1.72 20.57
CA TRP A 128 28.37 -3.03 21.06
C TRP A 128 27.73 -3.89 19.94
N LEU A 129 26.86 -3.30 19.12
CA LEU A 129 26.23 -3.98 17.98
C LEU A 129 27.27 -4.47 16.98
N GLU A 130 28.25 -3.63 16.61
CA GLU A 130 29.37 -4.03 15.74
C GLU A 130 30.12 -5.25 16.29
N ALA A 131 30.36 -5.27 17.60
CA ALA A 131 31.07 -6.36 18.25
C ALA A 131 30.29 -7.68 18.26
N VAL A 132 28.95 -7.65 18.40
CA VAL A 132 28.13 -8.86 18.51
C VAL A 132 27.57 -9.35 17.17
N THR A 133 27.34 -8.47 16.20
CA THR A 133 26.83 -8.84 14.87
C THR A 133 27.95 -9.03 13.85
N HIS A 134 29.14 -8.47 14.12
CA HIS A 134 30.25 -8.38 13.18
C HIS A 134 29.92 -7.60 11.90
N ILE A 135 28.97 -6.66 12.01
CA ILE A 135 28.60 -5.73 10.94
C ILE A 135 29.28 -4.40 11.23
N GLU A 136 29.96 -3.82 10.24
CA GLU A 136 30.48 -2.44 10.33
C GLU A 136 29.33 -1.45 10.22
N LEU A 137 29.22 -0.51 11.17
CA LEU A 137 28.11 0.44 11.23
C LEU A 137 28.60 1.87 11.17
N GLU A 138 27.92 2.67 10.35
CA GLU A 138 28.17 4.10 10.24
C GLU A 138 27.82 4.83 11.55
N PRO A 139 28.50 5.96 11.85
CA PRO A 139 28.15 6.79 13.01
C PRO A 139 26.76 7.44 12.92
N SER A 140 26.26 7.66 11.70
CA SER A 140 24.92 8.16 11.38
C SER A 140 23.86 7.12 11.75
N ILE A 141 22.81 7.59 12.41
CA ILE A 141 21.65 6.78 12.76
C ILE A 141 20.39 7.58 12.49
N ASP A 142 19.41 6.93 11.88
CA ASP A 142 18.08 7.50 11.72
C ASP A 142 17.30 7.18 12.98
N ILE A 143 16.71 8.18 13.63
CA ILE A 143 15.94 7.97 14.85
C ILE A 143 14.69 8.83 14.83
N SER A 144 13.54 8.21 15.10
CA SER A 144 12.26 8.88 15.28
C SER A 144 11.52 8.31 16.48
N CYS A 145 10.52 9.04 16.98
CA CYS A 145 9.55 8.52 17.93
C CYS A 145 8.25 8.17 17.19
N ALA A 146 7.66 7.04 17.53
CA ALA A 146 6.37 6.61 17.02
C ALA A 146 5.39 6.40 18.19
N LYS A 147 4.15 6.83 17.98
CA LYS A 147 3.00 6.59 18.83
C LYS A 147 1.97 5.82 18.00
N TYR A 148 1.52 4.70 18.56
CA TYR A 148 0.38 3.96 18.03
C TYR A 148 -0.74 4.00 19.05
N GLU A 149 -1.93 4.39 18.61
CA GLU A 149 -3.18 4.44 19.37
C GLU A 149 -4.18 3.44 18.78
N SER A 150 -5.39 3.34 19.35
CA SER A 150 -6.44 2.42 18.89
C SER A 150 -6.58 2.46 17.36
N THR A 151 -6.58 1.26 16.73
CA THR A 151 -6.63 0.99 15.28
C THR A 151 -5.33 1.19 14.49
N ASP A 152 -4.32 1.83 15.08
CA ASP A 152 -3.04 2.01 14.41
C ASP A 152 -2.33 0.67 14.20
N VAL A 153 -1.62 0.57 13.08
CA VAL A 153 -1.00 -0.66 12.59
C VAL A 153 0.18 -0.32 11.67
N LEU A 154 1.15 -1.22 11.59
CA LEU A 154 2.21 -1.20 10.57
C LEU A 154 2.30 -2.62 10.02
N LEU A 155 1.83 -2.84 8.79
CA LEU A 155 1.66 -4.18 8.21
C LEU A 155 3.01 -4.82 7.81
N CYS A 156 2.93 -6.02 7.23
CA CYS A 156 4.10 -6.82 6.90
C CYS A 156 5.05 -6.13 5.91
N HIS A 157 6.28 -5.86 6.34
CA HIS A 157 7.37 -5.26 5.57
C HIS A 157 8.73 -5.79 6.07
N ASP A 158 9.82 -5.49 5.37
CA ASP A 158 11.17 -6.02 5.63
C ASP A 158 12.22 -4.96 6.00
N ASP A 159 11.81 -3.70 6.10
CA ASP A 159 12.67 -2.52 6.30
C ASP A 159 13.74 -2.29 5.20
N GLU A 160 13.52 -2.85 4.01
CA GLU A 160 14.41 -2.68 2.86
C GLU A 160 14.52 -1.21 2.42
N LEU A 161 15.67 -0.62 2.73
CA LEU A 161 16.17 0.62 2.14
C LEU A 161 17.70 0.55 2.05
N GLU A 162 18.31 1.24 1.08
CA GLU A 162 19.77 1.30 0.95
C GLU A 162 20.41 1.87 2.23
N GLY A 163 21.55 1.31 2.62
CA GLY A 163 22.28 1.70 3.83
C GLY A 163 21.78 1.06 5.12
N ARG A 164 20.49 0.73 5.27
CA ARG A 164 19.94 0.17 6.52
C ARG A 164 20.50 -1.23 6.80
N ARG A 165 21.05 -1.43 8.01
CA ARG A 165 21.66 -2.71 8.43
C ARG A 165 21.09 -3.31 9.69
N ILE A 166 20.82 -2.50 10.71
CA ILE A 166 20.21 -2.99 11.96
C ILE A 166 19.05 -2.08 12.31
N ALA A 167 17.84 -2.61 12.26
CA ALA A 167 16.66 -1.95 12.80
C ALA A 167 16.65 -2.10 14.33
N PHE A 168 16.17 -1.07 15.03
CA PHE A 168 15.97 -1.13 16.47
C PHE A 168 14.68 -0.42 16.90
N ILE A 169 14.12 -0.89 18.02
CA ILE A 169 12.90 -0.36 18.62
C ILE A 169 13.07 -0.39 20.14
N LEU A 170 13.12 0.78 20.77
CA LEU A 170 13.09 0.95 22.22
C LEU A 170 11.66 1.29 22.67
N TYR A 171 11.06 0.39 23.43
CA TYR A 171 9.70 0.55 23.95
C TYR A 171 9.67 1.38 25.24
N LEU A 172 8.80 2.39 25.25
CA LEU A 172 8.51 3.24 26.41
C LEU A 172 6.99 3.23 26.68
N VAL A 173 6.45 2.01 26.76
CA VAL A 173 5.02 1.74 26.92
C VAL A 173 4.59 1.62 28.39
N PRO A 174 3.33 1.95 28.74
CA PRO A 174 2.76 1.57 30.03
C PRO A 174 2.69 0.03 30.18
N PRO A 175 2.23 -0.52 31.33
CA PRO A 175 1.96 -1.95 31.43
C PRO A 175 1.10 -2.46 30.26
N TRP A 176 1.67 -3.40 29.50
CA TRP A 176 1.14 -3.87 28.23
C TRP A 176 0.83 -5.36 28.29
N GLU A 177 -0.32 -5.74 27.77
CA GLU A 177 -0.83 -7.11 27.79
C GLU A 177 -1.20 -7.57 26.38
N LYS A 178 -1.40 -8.88 26.21
CA LYS A 178 -1.74 -9.46 24.91
C LYS A 178 -3.04 -8.88 24.32
N SER A 179 -4.01 -8.55 25.17
CA SER A 179 -5.28 -7.96 24.75
C SER A 179 -5.16 -6.51 24.24
N ASP A 180 -4.05 -5.82 24.52
CA ASP A 180 -3.84 -4.45 24.03
C ASP A 180 -3.39 -4.41 22.55
N GLY A 181 -3.01 -5.57 21.97
CA GLY A 181 -2.44 -5.64 20.63
C GLY A 181 -1.01 -5.09 20.57
N GLY A 182 -0.61 -4.47 19.45
CA GLY A 182 0.69 -3.79 19.33
C GLY A 182 1.94 -4.66 19.44
N THR A 183 1.81 -5.97 19.21
CA THR A 183 2.94 -6.90 19.15
C THR A 183 3.87 -6.58 17.99
N LEU A 184 5.16 -6.88 18.15
CA LEU A 184 6.07 -6.98 17.01
C LEU A 184 6.07 -8.44 16.54
N ASP A 185 5.41 -8.70 15.42
CA ASP A 185 5.30 -10.03 14.83
C ASP A 185 6.40 -10.24 13.79
N LEU A 186 7.04 -11.41 13.81
CA LEU A 186 8.09 -11.81 12.89
C LEU A 186 7.62 -13.01 12.05
N PHE A 187 7.78 -12.91 10.73
CA PHE A 187 7.30 -13.91 9.78
C PHE A 187 8.38 -14.92 9.41
N SER A 188 7.97 -16.17 9.13
CA SER A 188 8.79 -17.10 8.35
C SER A 188 8.74 -16.74 6.86
N THR A 189 9.69 -17.26 6.09
CA THR A 189 9.74 -17.09 4.63
C THR A 189 9.66 -18.41 3.88
N ASP A 190 9.18 -18.36 2.64
CA ASP A 190 9.12 -19.48 1.71
C ASP A 190 10.39 -19.61 0.84
N GLU A 191 10.37 -20.56 -0.10
CA GLU A 191 11.45 -20.79 -1.07
C GLU A 191 11.66 -19.65 -2.09
N HIS A 192 10.70 -18.72 -2.19
CA HIS A 192 10.74 -17.52 -3.02
C HIS A 192 11.08 -16.25 -2.21
N PHE A 193 11.53 -16.42 -0.96
CA PHE A 193 11.82 -15.32 -0.04
C PHE A 193 10.61 -14.40 0.22
N GLN A 194 9.39 -14.94 0.13
CA GLN A 194 8.16 -14.22 0.50
C GLN A 194 7.73 -14.60 1.93
N PRO A 195 7.12 -13.67 2.69
CA PRO A 195 6.61 -14.00 4.02
C PRO A 195 5.45 -14.99 3.94
N GLN A 196 5.38 -15.90 4.91
CA GLN A 196 4.30 -16.90 5.01
C GLN A 196 3.40 -16.63 6.22
N GLN A 197 3.88 -16.94 7.42
CA GLN A 197 3.08 -16.87 8.64
C GLN A 197 3.90 -16.29 9.79
N ILE A 198 3.21 -15.71 10.77
CA ILE A 198 3.81 -15.23 12.00
C ILE A 198 4.28 -16.44 12.81
N VAL A 199 5.59 -16.53 13.06
CA VAL A 199 6.18 -17.61 13.88
C VAL A 199 6.68 -17.10 15.24
N LYS A 200 6.76 -15.78 15.41
CA LYS A 200 7.13 -15.16 16.67
C LYS A 200 6.40 -13.84 16.86
N SER A 201 5.95 -13.58 18.08
CA SER A 201 5.24 -12.35 18.45
C SER A 201 5.84 -11.81 19.75
N LEU A 202 6.46 -10.63 19.67
CA LEU A 202 7.17 -9.97 20.76
C LEU A 202 6.30 -8.88 21.37
N MET A 203 6.01 -9.00 22.67
CA MET A 203 5.22 -8.01 23.38
C MET A 203 6.09 -6.81 23.78
N PRO A 204 5.67 -5.57 23.48
CA PRO A 204 6.38 -4.40 23.95
C PRO A 204 6.30 -4.35 25.47
N SER A 205 7.38 -3.93 26.11
CA SER A 205 7.41 -3.70 27.55
C SER A 205 8.36 -2.57 27.86
N TRP A 206 8.06 -1.82 28.92
CA TRP A 206 8.83 -0.65 29.32
C TRP A 206 10.34 -0.91 29.35
N ASN A 207 11.10 0.01 28.75
CA ASN A 207 12.57 -0.01 28.74
C ASN A 207 13.16 -1.30 28.14
N THR A 208 12.50 -1.85 27.11
CA THR A 208 12.98 -3.00 26.35
C THR A 208 13.35 -2.55 24.95
N LEU A 209 14.57 -2.88 24.52
CA LEU A 209 15.03 -2.67 23.15
C LEU A 209 15.01 -3.99 22.39
N VAL A 210 14.37 -3.99 21.23
CA VAL A 210 14.48 -5.06 20.24
C VAL A 210 15.33 -4.55 19.08
N PHE A 211 16.18 -5.41 18.52
CA PHE A 211 16.94 -5.11 17.32
C PHE A 211 17.03 -6.33 16.42
N PHE A 212 17.17 -6.13 15.12
CA PHE A 212 17.35 -7.21 14.16
C PHE A 212 18.12 -6.75 12.93
N GLU A 213 18.76 -7.69 12.26
CA GLU A 213 19.45 -7.45 11.00
C GLU A 213 18.42 -7.23 9.88
N VAL A 214 18.55 -6.12 9.15
CA VAL A 214 17.75 -5.84 7.95
C VAL A 214 18.26 -6.76 6.85
N SER A 215 17.38 -7.54 6.24
CA SER A 215 17.72 -8.52 5.21
C SER A 215 16.51 -8.78 4.29
N PRO A 216 16.69 -9.45 3.14
CA PRO A 216 15.57 -9.83 2.26
C PRO A 216 14.54 -10.79 2.89
N VAL A 217 14.74 -11.23 4.14
CA VAL A 217 13.86 -12.15 4.87
C VAL A 217 13.42 -11.63 6.23
N SER A 218 13.77 -10.39 6.60
CA SER A 218 13.43 -9.81 7.91
C SER A 218 12.00 -9.26 7.96
N PHE A 219 11.04 -10.02 7.44
CA PHE A 219 9.64 -9.62 7.39
C PHE A 219 9.03 -9.56 8.79
N HIS A 220 8.40 -8.42 9.10
CA HIS A 220 7.80 -8.15 10.38
C HIS A 220 6.65 -7.14 10.26
N GLN A 221 5.85 -7.04 11.31
CA GLN A 221 4.76 -6.06 11.42
C GLN A 221 4.60 -5.58 12.87
N VAL A 222 3.94 -4.43 13.05
CA VAL A 222 3.33 -4.07 14.34
C VAL A 222 1.85 -4.40 14.23
N SER A 223 1.40 -5.41 14.98
CA SER A 223 -0.01 -5.78 15.01
C SER A 223 -0.86 -4.61 15.48
N GLU A 224 -2.11 -4.56 15.02
CA GLU A 224 -3.06 -3.52 15.40
C GLU A 224 -3.10 -3.25 16.92
N ILE A 225 -3.21 -1.99 17.31
CA ILE A 225 -3.49 -1.61 18.71
C ILE A 225 -4.99 -1.74 18.97
N LEU A 226 -5.32 -2.55 19.96
CA LEU A 226 -6.70 -2.86 20.36
C LEU A 226 -7.13 -2.08 21.62
N SER A 227 -6.17 -1.51 22.35
CA SER A 227 -6.46 -0.68 23.51
C SER A 227 -7.04 0.68 23.10
N GLU A 228 -8.17 1.07 23.67
CA GLU A 228 -8.76 2.41 23.47
C GLU A 228 -8.11 3.48 24.37
N GLU A 229 -7.44 3.09 25.44
CA GLU A 229 -6.93 3.99 26.48
C GLU A 229 -5.39 4.14 26.47
N LYS A 230 -4.67 3.14 25.97
CA LYS A 230 -3.20 3.10 26.05
C LYS A 230 -2.56 3.54 24.74
N CYS A 231 -1.47 4.30 24.86
CA CYS A 231 -0.60 4.68 23.75
C CYS A 231 0.66 3.81 23.73
N ARG A 232 0.93 3.14 22.62
CA ARG A 232 2.17 2.39 22.40
C ARG A 232 3.24 3.35 21.86
N MET A 233 4.06 3.89 22.77
CA MET A 233 5.18 4.76 22.41
C MET A 233 6.50 3.98 22.26
N SER A 234 7.24 4.26 21.20
CA SER A 234 8.57 3.70 20.96
C SER A 234 9.50 4.69 20.27
N VAL A 235 10.80 4.61 20.59
CA VAL A 235 11.86 5.21 19.77
C VAL A 235 12.38 4.13 18.82
N SER A 236 12.33 4.37 17.52
CA SER A 236 12.75 3.40 16.51
C SER A 236 13.64 4.04 15.46
N GLY A 237 14.43 3.20 14.80
CA GLY A 237 15.41 3.68 13.85
C GLY A 237 16.27 2.59 13.24
N TRP A 238 17.26 3.04 12.47
CA TRP A 238 18.21 2.16 11.79
C TRP A 238 19.65 2.61 12.04
N PHE A 239 20.52 1.64 12.28
CA PHE A 239 21.96 1.79 12.09
C PHE A 239 22.28 1.49 10.62
N HIS A 240 23.04 2.38 9.99
CA HIS A 240 23.46 2.25 8.61
C HIS A 240 24.81 1.53 8.49
N GLY A 241 25.11 1.00 7.31
CA GLY A 241 26.36 0.32 7.01
C GLY A 241 26.43 -0.13 5.55
N PRO A 242 27.40 -0.99 5.20
CA PRO A 242 27.62 -1.45 3.83
C PRO A 242 26.37 -2.09 3.23
N PRO A 243 26.09 -1.88 1.93
CA PRO A 243 24.90 -2.45 1.28
C PRO A 243 24.90 -3.98 1.33
N ILE A 244 23.70 -4.56 1.28
CA ILE A 244 23.50 -6.02 1.25
C ILE A 244 23.11 -6.44 -0.17
N GLU A 245 23.67 -7.54 -0.66
CA GLU A 245 23.21 -8.16 -1.91
C GLU A 245 21.79 -8.68 -1.76
N ARG A 246 20.92 -8.32 -2.70
CA ARG A 246 19.50 -8.70 -2.69
C ARG A 246 19.19 -9.66 -3.83
N PRO A 247 18.38 -10.71 -3.60
CA PRO A 247 17.97 -11.60 -4.67
C PRO A 247 17.09 -10.86 -5.68
N ALA A 248 17.00 -11.41 -6.90
CA ALA A 248 16.02 -10.95 -7.87
C ALA A 248 14.61 -11.07 -7.28
N ARG A 249 13.78 -10.06 -7.55
CA ARG A 249 12.42 -10.00 -7.00
C ARG A 249 11.57 -11.11 -7.59
N TYR A 250 10.80 -11.77 -6.73
CA TYR A 250 9.88 -12.82 -7.15
C TYR A 250 8.64 -12.23 -7.82
N ILE A 251 8.45 -12.56 -9.10
CA ILE A 251 7.28 -12.16 -9.89
C ILE A 251 6.21 -13.25 -9.75
N GLU A 252 5.05 -12.88 -9.18
CA GLU A 252 3.90 -13.79 -9.10
C GLU A 252 3.24 -13.96 -10.46
N ALA A 253 2.66 -15.14 -10.69
CA ALA A 253 1.79 -15.35 -11.84
C ALA A 253 0.55 -14.44 -11.74
N PRO A 254 0.18 -13.71 -12.81
CA PRO A 254 -1.04 -12.91 -12.82
C PRO A 254 -2.28 -13.80 -12.71
N LEU A 255 -3.41 -13.22 -12.29
CA LEU A 255 -4.69 -13.91 -12.34
C LEU A 255 -4.99 -14.33 -13.80
N PRO A 256 -5.50 -15.55 -14.03
CA PRO A 256 -5.89 -15.98 -15.37
C PRO A 256 -6.92 -15.03 -15.97
N ARG A 257 -6.64 -14.56 -17.19
CA ARG A 257 -7.57 -13.76 -17.98
C ARG A 257 -8.36 -14.67 -18.92
N SER A 258 -9.62 -14.36 -19.13
CA SER A 258 -10.49 -15.04 -20.09
C SER A 258 -11.26 -14.03 -20.94
N PRO A 259 -11.55 -14.34 -22.22
CA PRO A 259 -12.46 -13.53 -23.02
C PRO A 259 -13.88 -13.62 -22.46
N HIS A 260 -14.78 -12.82 -23.03
CA HIS A 260 -16.19 -12.92 -22.69
C HIS A 260 -16.78 -14.31 -23.02
N ILE A 261 -17.80 -14.71 -22.25
CA ILE A 261 -18.59 -15.91 -22.48
C ILE A 261 -19.76 -15.52 -23.39
N PRO A 262 -19.91 -16.16 -24.57
CA PRO A 262 -21.05 -15.90 -25.45
C PRO A 262 -22.36 -16.13 -24.70
N TYR A 263 -23.22 -15.11 -24.66
CA TYR A 263 -24.49 -15.18 -23.96
C TYR A 263 -25.48 -14.18 -24.57
N ASP A 264 -26.75 -14.55 -24.60
CA ASP A 264 -27.82 -13.69 -25.11
C ASP A 264 -28.00 -12.41 -24.26
N HIS A 265 -28.23 -11.28 -24.92
CA HIS A 265 -28.46 -9.97 -24.29
C HIS A 265 -29.59 -9.98 -23.23
N GLU A 266 -30.51 -10.96 -23.28
CA GLU A 266 -31.54 -11.20 -22.27
C GLU A 266 -31.00 -11.32 -20.84
N ILE A 267 -29.73 -11.73 -20.65
CA ILE A 267 -29.10 -11.81 -19.33
C ILE A 267 -29.02 -10.46 -18.63
N LEU A 268 -28.88 -9.35 -19.38
CA LEU A 268 -28.87 -8.01 -18.81
C LEU A 268 -30.21 -7.72 -18.13
N TYR A 269 -31.33 -8.04 -18.79
CA TYR A 269 -32.67 -7.87 -18.24
C TYR A 269 -32.97 -8.81 -17.07
N LYS A 270 -32.21 -9.90 -16.87
CA LYS A 270 -32.33 -10.75 -15.68
C LYS A 270 -31.73 -10.08 -14.43
N TRP A 271 -30.66 -9.29 -14.60
CA TRP A 271 -29.81 -8.80 -13.50
C TRP A 271 -29.88 -7.30 -13.26
N VAL A 272 -29.74 -6.51 -14.32
CA VAL A 272 -29.47 -5.07 -14.26
C VAL A 272 -30.77 -4.29 -14.07
N ASN A 273 -30.71 -3.23 -13.28
CA ASN A 273 -31.79 -2.26 -13.14
C ASN A 273 -32.04 -1.55 -14.48
N VAL A 274 -33.31 -1.48 -14.89
CA VAL A 274 -33.70 -1.05 -16.25
C VAL A 274 -33.26 0.37 -16.61
N VAL A 275 -33.03 1.23 -15.61
CA VAL A 275 -32.49 2.58 -15.82
C VAL A 275 -31.12 2.53 -16.50
N TYR A 276 -30.30 1.53 -16.20
CA TYR A 276 -28.97 1.36 -16.79
C TYR A 276 -28.97 0.69 -18.16
N LEU A 277 -30.14 0.21 -18.62
CA LEU A 277 -30.31 -0.39 -19.95
C LEU A 277 -30.91 0.60 -20.95
N ASP A 278 -31.30 1.78 -20.47
CA ASP A 278 -31.77 2.89 -21.30
C ASP A 278 -30.58 3.58 -21.99
N MET A 279 -30.71 3.86 -23.29
CA MET A 279 -29.61 4.40 -24.10
C MET A 279 -29.27 5.85 -23.75
N ASP A 280 -30.26 6.67 -23.39
CA ASP A 280 -30.02 8.06 -22.99
C ASP A 280 -29.26 8.09 -21.65
N SER A 281 -29.62 7.18 -20.74
CA SER A 281 -28.92 7.00 -19.46
C SER A 281 -27.49 6.50 -19.67
N GLN A 282 -27.26 5.56 -20.60
CA GLN A 282 -25.92 5.10 -20.97
C GLN A 282 -25.05 6.23 -21.51
N ALA A 283 -25.59 7.08 -22.39
CA ALA A 283 -24.85 8.21 -22.95
C ALA A 283 -24.43 9.23 -21.87
N GLN A 284 -25.31 9.51 -20.90
CA GLN A 284 -24.97 10.39 -19.76
C GLN A 284 -23.89 9.77 -18.85
N ILE A 285 -23.99 8.46 -18.60
CA ILE A 285 -22.99 7.71 -17.84
C ILE A 285 -21.62 7.78 -18.53
N GLN A 286 -21.60 7.59 -19.86
CA GLN A 286 -20.38 7.67 -20.65
C GLN A 286 -19.76 9.07 -20.59
N GLU A 287 -20.56 10.13 -20.73
CA GLU A 287 -20.07 11.52 -20.64
C GLU A 287 -19.43 11.80 -19.27
N GLU A 288 -20.07 11.40 -18.17
CA GLU A 288 -19.49 11.56 -16.83
C GLU A 288 -18.22 10.71 -16.65
N PHE A 289 -18.22 9.48 -17.18
CA PHE A 289 -17.07 8.59 -17.09
C PHE A 289 -15.88 9.10 -17.91
N GLU A 290 -16.08 9.66 -19.10
CA GLU A 290 -15.02 10.26 -19.91
C GLU A 290 -14.38 11.48 -19.23
N GLU A 291 -15.17 12.26 -18.48
CA GLU A 291 -14.65 13.41 -17.72
C GLU A 291 -13.82 12.98 -16.50
N ARG A 292 -14.27 11.94 -15.77
CA ARG A 292 -13.73 11.61 -14.44
C ARG A 292 -12.88 10.34 -14.40
N SER A 293 -12.98 9.50 -15.44
CA SER A 293 -12.44 8.12 -15.49
C SER A 293 -12.93 7.22 -14.34
N GLU A 294 -14.03 7.58 -13.70
CA GLU A 294 -14.67 6.84 -12.61
C GLU A 294 -16.16 7.16 -12.54
N ILE A 295 -16.96 6.17 -12.11
CA ILE A 295 -18.38 6.39 -11.80
C ILE A 295 -18.89 5.38 -10.76
N LEU A 296 -19.90 5.77 -9.99
CA LEU A 296 -20.59 4.91 -9.03
C LEU A 296 -22.08 4.80 -9.38
N LEU A 297 -22.51 3.62 -9.82
CA LEU A 297 -23.89 3.33 -10.21
C LEU A 297 -24.64 2.67 -9.04
N LYS A 298 -25.56 3.41 -8.43
CA LYS A 298 -26.36 2.95 -7.27
C LYS A 298 -27.54 2.10 -7.69
N ASP A 299 -27.94 1.15 -6.84
CA ASP A 299 -29.03 0.21 -7.14
C ASP A 299 -28.83 -0.48 -8.52
N PHE A 300 -27.59 -0.89 -8.81
CA PHE A 300 -27.21 -1.41 -10.13
C PHE A 300 -27.95 -2.69 -10.49
N LEU A 301 -28.07 -3.63 -9.54
CA LEU A 301 -28.89 -4.82 -9.73
C LEU A 301 -30.34 -4.57 -9.34
N LYS A 302 -31.24 -5.32 -9.97
CA LYS A 302 -32.61 -5.48 -9.51
C LYS A 302 -32.62 -5.93 -8.05
N LYS A 303 -33.45 -5.29 -7.23
CA LYS A 303 -33.46 -5.49 -5.77
C LYS A 303 -33.65 -6.95 -5.38
N GLU A 304 -34.50 -7.68 -6.10
CA GLU A 304 -34.75 -9.10 -5.84
C GLU A 304 -33.50 -9.96 -6.11
N LYS A 305 -32.72 -9.61 -7.14
CA LYS A 305 -31.46 -10.31 -7.45
C LYS A 305 -30.39 -10.02 -6.42
N PHE A 306 -30.23 -8.74 -6.05
CA PHE A 306 -29.28 -8.34 -5.01
C PHE A 306 -29.56 -9.05 -3.68
N GLN A 307 -30.83 -9.12 -3.26
CA GLN A 307 -31.22 -9.83 -2.04
C GLN A 307 -30.83 -11.32 -2.10
N LEU A 308 -31.10 -12.00 -3.22
CA LEU A 308 -30.72 -13.41 -3.38
C LEU A 308 -29.20 -13.62 -3.34
N LEU A 309 -28.40 -12.68 -3.86
CA LEU A 309 -26.94 -12.73 -3.74
C LEU A 309 -26.50 -12.62 -2.28
N CYS A 310 -27.01 -11.61 -1.56
CA CYS A 310 -26.69 -11.41 -0.14
C CYS A 310 -27.06 -12.63 0.71
N GLU A 311 -28.24 -13.23 0.49
CA GLU A 311 -28.65 -14.45 1.19
C GLU A 311 -27.72 -15.64 0.88
N ALA A 312 -27.30 -15.80 -0.38
CA ALA A 312 -26.41 -16.89 -0.77
C ALA A 312 -24.97 -16.70 -0.25
N LEU A 313 -24.49 -15.47 -0.11
CA LEU A 313 -23.15 -15.16 0.43
C LEU A 313 -23.00 -15.53 1.91
N GLU A 314 -24.12 -15.58 2.66
CA GLU A 314 -24.15 -16.06 4.04
C GLU A 314 -24.11 -17.60 4.16
N ASN A 315 -24.09 -18.32 3.03
CA ASN A 315 -24.01 -19.78 3.03
C ASN A 315 -22.65 -20.28 3.56
N LYS A 316 -22.70 -21.17 4.55
CA LYS A 316 -21.53 -21.76 5.22
C LYS A 316 -20.82 -22.82 4.38
N ASP A 317 -21.47 -23.32 3.34
CA ASP A 317 -20.92 -24.34 2.44
C ASP A 317 -19.96 -23.74 1.39
N ILE A 318 -19.89 -22.41 1.28
CA ILE A 318 -18.90 -21.74 0.43
C ILE A 318 -17.51 -21.98 1.01
N HIS A 319 -16.62 -22.55 0.20
CA HIS A 319 -15.23 -22.74 0.56
C HIS A 319 -14.45 -21.44 0.29
N TRP A 320 -13.87 -20.90 1.36
CA TRP A 320 -13.05 -19.69 1.33
C TRP A 320 -11.58 -20.06 1.52
N SER A 321 -10.71 -19.51 0.68
CA SER A 321 -9.27 -19.68 0.78
C SER A 321 -8.58 -18.34 1.04
N SER A 322 -7.63 -18.32 1.98
CA SER A 322 -6.86 -17.11 2.27
C SER A 322 -5.86 -16.83 1.14
N ARG A 323 -5.79 -15.57 0.71
CA ARG A 323 -4.88 -15.06 -0.31
C ARG A 323 -3.75 -14.27 0.35
N GLY A 324 -2.51 -14.70 0.08
CA GLY A 324 -1.27 -14.03 0.48
C GLY A 324 -0.40 -13.64 -0.73
N PRO A 325 0.90 -13.38 -0.53
CA PRO A 325 1.61 -13.34 0.76
C PRO A 325 1.31 -12.06 1.57
N PRO A 326 1.55 -12.04 2.90
CA PRO A 326 1.19 -10.91 3.78
C PRO A 326 1.82 -9.56 3.45
N ASN A 327 2.97 -9.51 2.78
CA ASN A 327 3.58 -8.26 2.29
C ASN A 327 2.89 -7.68 1.04
N LYS A 328 1.81 -8.32 0.57
CA LYS A 328 1.06 -7.90 -0.64
C LYS A 328 -0.43 -7.88 -0.39
N ARG A 329 -0.97 -8.90 0.28
CA ARG A 329 -2.40 -9.03 0.52
C ARG A 329 -2.70 -10.01 1.64
N LEU A 330 -3.84 -9.81 2.29
CA LEU A 330 -4.48 -10.76 3.17
C LEU A 330 -5.98 -10.57 3.06
N TYR A 331 -6.65 -11.46 2.35
CA TYR A 331 -8.11 -11.54 2.27
C TYR A 331 -8.52 -12.97 1.93
N GLU A 332 -9.81 -13.21 1.75
CA GLU A 332 -10.31 -14.52 1.35
C GLU A 332 -11.00 -14.46 -0.01
N THR A 333 -10.76 -15.47 -0.84
CA THR A 333 -11.41 -15.65 -2.13
C THR A 333 -12.20 -16.95 -2.14
N ALA A 334 -13.34 -16.97 -2.83
CA ALA A 334 -14.18 -18.16 -2.90
C ALA A 334 -13.68 -19.17 -3.95
N GLU A 335 -13.75 -20.47 -3.64
CA GLU A 335 -13.59 -21.52 -4.65
C GLU A 335 -14.87 -21.62 -5.49
N GLU A 336 -14.77 -21.35 -6.80
CA GLU A 336 -15.93 -21.24 -7.69
C GLU A 336 -16.82 -22.49 -7.71
N ASP A 337 -16.22 -23.68 -7.60
CA ASP A 337 -16.96 -24.96 -7.58
C ASP A 337 -17.89 -25.09 -6.37
N SER A 338 -17.53 -24.49 -5.23
CA SER A 338 -18.32 -24.51 -3.99
C SER A 338 -19.51 -23.55 -3.99
N LEU A 339 -19.58 -22.64 -4.97
CA LEU A 339 -20.58 -21.57 -4.97
C LEU A 339 -22.01 -22.10 -5.23
N PRO A 340 -23.02 -21.58 -4.51
CA PRO A 340 -24.43 -21.72 -4.88
C PRO A 340 -24.71 -21.20 -6.30
N ASP A 341 -25.70 -21.79 -6.96
CA ASP A 341 -26.03 -21.50 -8.37
C ASP A 341 -26.26 -20.01 -8.64
N ILE A 342 -26.91 -19.27 -7.73
CA ILE A 342 -27.15 -17.83 -7.93
C ILE A 342 -25.84 -17.02 -7.98
N LEU A 343 -24.81 -17.41 -7.23
CA LEU A 343 -23.51 -16.75 -7.26
C LEU A 343 -22.74 -17.15 -8.54
N LYS A 344 -22.84 -18.41 -8.98
CA LYS A 344 -22.28 -18.87 -10.26
C LYS A 344 -22.92 -18.16 -11.45
N ASP A 345 -24.24 -18.04 -11.46
CA ASP A 345 -24.98 -17.29 -12.49
C ASP A 345 -24.54 -15.81 -12.53
N PHE A 346 -24.24 -15.21 -11.37
CA PHE A 346 -23.78 -13.82 -11.32
C PHE A 346 -22.34 -13.67 -11.80
N LEU A 347 -21.44 -14.59 -11.45
CA LEU A 347 -20.09 -14.64 -12.03
C LEU A 347 -20.14 -14.85 -13.54
N GLN A 348 -21.07 -15.66 -14.05
CA GLN A 348 -21.29 -15.82 -15.49
C GLN A 348 -21.77 -14.51 -16.12
N PHE A 349 -22.68 -13.79 -15.47
CA PHE A 349 -23.11 -12.45 -15.91
C PHE A 349 -21.92 -11.48 -15.98
N LEU A 350 -21.07 -11.44 -14.95
CA LEU A 350 -19.87 -10.61 -14.93
C LEU A 350 -18.85 -10.97 -16.03
N ARG A 351 -18.88 -12.21 -16.54
CA ARG A 351 -18.04 -12.66 -17.65
C ARG A 351 -18.77 -12.66 -19.00
N SER A 352 -20.02 -12.21 -19.06
CA SER A 352 -20.85 -12.37 -20.26
C SER A 352 -20.51 -11.35 -21.35
N GLU A 353 -20.63 -11.77 -22.62
CA GLU A 353 -20.49 -10.91 -23.80
C GLU A 353 -21.38 -9.66 -23.71
N ALA A 354 -22.61 -9.83 -23.22
CA ALA A 354 -23.55 -8.74 -23.04
C ALA A 354 -23.06 -7.69 -22.03
N LEU A 355 -22.39 -8.09 -20.94
CA LEU A 355 -21.83 -7.12 -19.99
C LEU A 355 -20.61 -6.40 -20.57
N PHE A 356 -19.74 -7.09 -21.32
CA PHE A 356 -18.62 -6.43 -21.99
C PHE A 356 -19.09 -5.30 -22.91
N LEU A 357 -20.17 -5.54 -23.68
CA LEU A 357 -20.78 -4.50 -24.51
C LEU A 357 -21.40 -3.38 -23.66
N LEU A 358 -22.12 -3.71 -22.59
CA LEU A 358 -22.71 -2.70 -21.70
C LEU A 358 -21.63 -1.81 -21.05
N LEU A 359 -20.52 -2.40 -20.61
CA LEU A 359 -19.38 -1.65 -20.06
C LEU A 359 -18.71 -0.78 -21.12
N SER A 360 -18.65 -1.24 -22.38
CA SER A 360 -18.19 -0.41 -23.49
C SER A 360 -19.06 0.84 -23.64
N ASN A 361 -20.38 0.67 -23.58
CA ASN A 361 -21.32 1.79 -23.65
C ASN A 361 -21.24 2.73 -22.45
N PHE A 362 -20.87 2.25 -21.25
CA PHE A 362 -20.71 3.13 -20.08
C PHE A 362 -19.39 3.90 -20.06
N THR A 363 -18.37 3.45 -20.79
CA THR A 363 -17.01 3.92 -20.58
C THR A 363 -16.33 4.46 -21.83
N GLY A 364 -16.90 4.20 -23.02
CA GLY A 364 -16.25 4.48 -24.30
C GLY A 364 -15.11 3.50 -24.65
N LEU A 365 -14.73 2.60 -23.75
CA LEU A 365 -13.68 1.61 -23.99
C LEU A 365 -14.15 0.51 -24.95
N LYS A 366 -13.25 0.01 -25.79
CA LYS A 366 -13.53 -1.05 -26.78
C LYS A 366 -13.43 -2.44 -26.16
N LEU A 367 -14.29 -2.73 -25.19
CA LEU A 367 -14.38 -4.06 -24.56
C LEU A 367 -15.20 -5.06 -25.39
N HIS A 368 -15.81 -4.63 -26.49
CA HIS A 368 -16.58 -5.49 -27.37
C HIS A 368 -16.43 -5.07 -28.84
N PHE A 369 -16.47 -6.03 -29.77
CA PHE A 369 -16.28 -5.75 -31.21
C PHE A 369 -17.43 -4.97 -31.86
N LEU A 370 -18.61 -4.93 -31.23
CA LEU A 370 -19.74 -4.07 -31.63
C LEU A 370 -19.71 -2.68 -30.99
N ALA A 371 -18.77 -2.41 -30.08
CA ALA A 371 -18.64 -1.08 -29.51
C ALA A 371 -18.13 -0.10 -30.58
N PRO A 372 -18.59 1.17 -30.57
CA PRO A 372 -18.10 2.19 -31.49
C PRO A 372 -16.58 2.31 -31.40
N SER A 373 -15.91 2.53 -32.54
CA SER A 373 -14.50 2.91 -32.53
C SER A 373 -14.34 4.43 -32.64
N ASP A 374 -13.26 4.98 -32.12
CA ASP A 374 -12.93 6.41 -32.29
C ASP A 374 -12.88 6.84 -33.78
N GLU A 375 -12.66 5.89 -34.70
CA GLU A 375 -12.69 6.12 -36.14
C GLU A 375 -14.12 6.35 -36.68
N ASP A 376 -15.14 5.75 -36.06
CA ASP A 376 -16.55 5.87 -36.47
C ASP A 376 -17.18 7.22 -36.05
N ALA A 377 -16.63 7.90 -35.04
CA ALA A 377 -17.13 9.19 -34.53
C ALA A 377 -16.81 10.38 -35.46
N GLY A 378 -15.85 10.22 -36.39
CA GLY A 378 -15.40 11.26 -37.31
C GLY A 378 -16.27 11.45 -38.56
N GLU A 379 -17.03 10.43 -38.98
CA GLU A 379 -17.79 10.47 -40.25
C GLU A 379 -19.20 11.08 -40.11
N GLY A 380 -19.68 11.32 -38.88
CA GLY A 380 -21.05 11.79 -38.62
C GLY A 380 -21.30 13.31 -38.68
N ARG A 381 -20.28 14.16 -38.92
CA ARG A 381 -20.42 15.64 -38.85
C ARG A 381 -20.35 16.38 -40.19
N ALA A 382 -20.54 15.71 -41.32
CA ALA A 382 -20.49 16.34 -42.64
C ALA A 382 -21.71 16.05 -43.52
N ALA A 383 -22.92 16.38 -43.06
CA ALA A 383 -24.07 16.50 -43.95
C ALA A 383 -25.16 17.41 -43.36
N ASP A 384 -24.94 18.73 -43.40
CA ASP A 384 -26.03 19.69 -43.60
C ASP A 384 -25.48 21.10 -43.87
N SER A 385 -25.36 21.43 -45.17
CA SER A 385 -25.60 22.78 -45.73
C SER A 385 -25.23 22.82 -47.22
N ALA A 386 -26.13 22.33 -48.06
CA ALA A 386 -26.15 22.74 -49.46
C ALA A 386 -26.81 24.11 -49.57
N GLY A 387 -26.08 25.13 -50.04
CA GLY A 387 -26.61 26.50 -50.10
C GLY A 387 -25.78 27.56 -50.81
N HIS A 388 -25.43 27.33 -52.08
CA HIS A 388 -25.19 28.33 -53.13
C HIS A 388 -23.87 29.13 -53.22
N SER A 389 -23.26 28.97 -54.40
CA SER A 389 -22.89 30.03 -55.37
C SER A 389 -21.39 30.26 -55.68
N SER A 390 -20.98 29.70 -56.84
CA SER A 390 -20.18 30.34 -57.91
C SER A 390 -18.79 30.91 -57.55
N SER A 391 -17.67 30.50 -58.15
CA SER A 391 -17.40 30.58 -59.60
C SER A 391 -16.03 29.96 -59.95
N LYS A 392 -15.94 29.56 -61.23
CA LYS A 392 -14.84 28.99 -62.01
C LYS A 392 -13.45 29.65 -61.89
N SER A 393 -12.40 28.83 -62.03
CA SER A 393 -11.37 28.89 -63.11
C SER A 393 -10.62 27.54 -63.09
N GLU A 394 -10.63 26.69 -64.13
CA GLU A 394 -9.77 26.73 -65.34
C GLU A 394 -8.27 26.86 -64.95
N GLU A 395 -7.32 25.99 -65.28
CA GLU A 395 -7.16 25.06 -66.41
C GLU A 395 -5.92 24.15 -66.21
N GLU A 396 -5.97 23.00 -66.88
CA GLU A 396 -4.89 22.27 -67.60
C GLU A 396 -3.63 21.75 -66.86
N LYS A 397 -3.52 20.42 -66.73
CA LYS A 397 -2.78 19.46 -67.60
C LYS A 397 -1.26 19.65 -67.58
N THR A 398 -0.51 18.59 -67.22
CA THR A 398 0.20 17.74 -68.20
C THR A 398 0.99 16.62 -67.51
N ASP A 399 0.90 15.44 -68.12
CA ASP A 399 1.81 14.30 -67.95
C ASP A 399 3.26 14.65 -68.35
N GLN A 400 4.26 14.05 -67.69
CA GLN A 400 5.20 13.08 -68.31
C GLN A 400 6.50 12.89 -67.49
N ARG A 401 6.70 11.63 -67.10
CA ARG A 401 7.90 10.78 -67.17
C ARG A 401 9.33 11.36 -67.23
N ALA A 402 10.14 10.77 -66.35
CA ALA A 402 11.45 10.13 -66.56
C ALA A 402 12.75 10.93 -66.34
N ASP A 403 13.52 10.41 -65.37
CA ASP A 403 14.86 9.82 -65.50
C ASP A 403 16.04 10.44 -64.70
N SER A 404 16.70 9.52 -64.01
CA SER A 404 18.13 9.45 -63.69
C SER A 404 18.73 10.23 -62.50
N SER A 405 19.19 9.44 -61.53
CA SER A 405 20.58 9.33 -61.05
C SER A 405 20.86 9.67 -59.58
N THR A 406 21.11 8.60 -58.81
CA THR A 406 22.15 8.40 -57.78
C THR A 406 22.54 9.57 -56.86
N SER A 407 22.22 9.44 -55.57
CA SER A 407 23.25 9.48 -54.51
C SER A 407 22.76 8.72 -53.27
N GLN A 408 23.61 7.81 -52.79
CA GLN A 408 23.45 7.08 -51.54
C GLN A 408 23.71 8.03 -50.37
N SER A 409 22.86 7.96 -49.35
CA SER A 409 23.26 8.22 -47.97
C SER A 409 22.39 7.38 -47.04
N ASP A 410 23.05 6.48 -46.32
CA ASP A 410 22.53 5.55 -45.33
C ASP A 410 21.62 6.21 -44.29
N GLN A 411 20.44 5.63 -44.07
CA GLN A 411 19.79 5.50 -42.75
C GLN A 411 18.86 4.26 -42.75
N PRO A 412 18.73 3.56 -41.61
CA PRO A 412 18.15 2.22 -41.57
C PRO A 412 16.62 2.23 -41.66
N ASP A 413 16.10 1.39 -42.56
CA ASP A 413 14.74 0.85 -42.51
C ASP A 413 14.55 -0.02 -41.26
N ASN A 414 13.44 0.21 -40.53
CA ASN A 414 12.66 -0.71 -39.67
C ASN A 414 12.17 0.01 -38.40
N ILE A 415 10.89 0.07 -38.03
CA ILE A 415 9.65 -0.58 -38.44
C ILE A 415 8.56 0.47 -38.22
N SER A 416 7.71 0.73 -39.21
CA SER A 416 6.43 1.37 -38.96
C SER A 416 5.68 0.49 -37.98
N GLU A 417 5.36 1.00 -36.79
CA GLU A 417 4.40 0.39 -35.87
C GLU A 417 3.08 0.22 -36.63
N ALA A 418 2.93 -0.95 -37.24
CA ALA A 418 1.66 -1.43 -37.69
C ALA A 418 0.82 -1.54 -36.41
N GLN A 419 -0.19 -0.67 -36.31
CA GLN A 419 -1.28 -0.79 -35.37
C GLN A 419 -1.77 -2.23 -35.40
N ASP A 420 -1.52 -2.96 -34.33
CA ASP A 420 -2.06 -4.30 -34.12
C ASP A 420 -3.56 -4.12 -33.87
N SER A 421 -4.31 -4.12 -34.96
CA SER A 421 -5.76 -4.00 -34.97
C SER A 421 -6.35 -5.35 -34.57
N SER A 422 -7.00 -5.37 -33.40
CA SER A 422 -7.76 -6.47 -32.77
C SER A 422 -7.06 -7.20 -31.61
N SER A 423 -6.74 -6.49 -30.52
CA SER A 423 -6.70 -7.15 -29.20
C SER A 423 -8.07 -7.77 -28.91
N THR A 424 -8.08 -8.98 -28.34
CA THR A 424 -9.33 -9.61 -27.90
C THR A 424 -9.59 -9.14 -26.48
N PRO A 425 -10.74 -8.49 -26.18
CA PRO A 425 -11.04 -8.05 -24.83
C PRO A 425 -11.10 -9.21 -23.84
N MET A 426 -10.54 -9.00 -22.66
CA MET A 426 -10.43 -10.04 -21.63
C MET A 426 -10.89 -9.49 -20.27
N CYS A 427 -11.24 -10.39 -19.35
CA CYS A 427 -11.42 -10.06 -17.94
C CYS A 427 -10.72 -11.05 -17.03
N ALA A 428 -10.45 -10.62 -15.79
CA ALA A 428 -10.12 -11.47 -14.67
C ALA A 428 -10.94 -11.01 -13.46
N GLY A 429 -11.45 -11.95 -12.66
CA GLY A 429 -12.29 -11.57 -11.53
C GLY A 429 -12.45 -12.66 -10.50
N GLU A 430 -12.77 -12.23 -9.29
CA GLU A 430 -12.94 -13.09 -8.12
C GLU A 430 -14.05 -12.55 -7.19
N LEU A 431 -14.63 -13.47 -6.42
CA LEU A 431 -15.52 -13.15 -5.30
C LEU A 431 -14.68 -13.12 -4.02
N ARG A 432 -14.63 -11.95 -3.36
CA ARG A 432 -13.80 -11.70 -2.18
C ARG A 432 -14.64 -11.58 -0.93
N ARG A 433 -14.07 -12.00 0.21
CA ARG A 433 -14.62 -11.81 1.56
C ARG A 433 -13.67 -10.98 2.41
N TRP A 434 -14.24 -9.95 3.03
CA TRP A 434 -13.52 -8.94 3.79
C TRP A 434 -13.96 -8.94 5.25
N THR A 435 -13.00 -9.16 6.16
CA THR A 435 -13.20 -9.14 7.61
C THR A 435 -12.11 -8.33 8.30
N ASN A 436 -12.28 -8.05 9.59
CA ASN A 436 -11.21 -7.45 10.41
C ASN A 436 -9.87 -8.19 10.19
N GLY A 437 -8.81 -7.42 9.98
CA GLY A 437 -7.47 -7.92 9.68
C GLY A 437 -7.14 -8.01 8.19
N HIS A 438 -8.13 -7.93 7.29
CA HIS A 438 -7.88 -8.03 5.84
C HIS A 438 -7.41 -6.71 5.22
N TYR A 439 -6.59 -6.80 4.17
CA TYR A 439 -6.00 -5.68 3.43
C TYR A 439 -5.40 -6.09 2.08
N THR A 440 -5.06 -5.12 1.25
CA THR A 440 -4.01 -5.26 0.21
C THR A 440 -2.99 -4.13 0.34
N LEU A 441 -1.79 -4.34 -0.22
CA LEU A 441 -0.70 -3.38 -0.25
C LEU A 441 -0.27 -3.13 -1.69
N VAL A 442 0.21 -1.92 -1.92
CA VAL A 442 0.97 -1.59 -3.13
C VAL A 442 2.34 -2.26 -3.01
N HIS A 443 2.78 -2.88 -4.10
CA HIS A 443 4.07 -3.55 -4.12
C HIS A 443 4.73 -3.44 -5.49
N ASP A 444 6.05 -3.49 -5.51
CA ASP A 444 6.84 -3.12 -6.70
C ASP A 444 6.66 -4.06 -7.91
N ASN A 445 6.14 -5.28 -7.68
CA ASN A 445 5.85 -6.24 -8.74
C ASN A 445 4.39 -6.16 -9.22
N GLN A 446 3.64 -5.14 -8.78
CA GLN A 446 2.29 -4.90 -9.26
C GLN A 446 2.40 -4.41 -10.70
N ALA A 447 1.90 -5.22 -11.64
CA ALA A 447 1.83 -4.81 -13.03
C ALA A 447 0.91 -3.59 -13.14
N THR A 448 1.40 -2.53 -13.78
CA THR A 448 0.59 -1.38 -14.14
C THR A 448 0.31 -1.41 -15.63
N GLU A 449 -0.98 -1.44 -15.97
CA GLU A 449 -1.50 -1.57 -17.32
C GLU A 449 -2.85 -0.85 -17.38
N PHE A 450 -3.23 -0.43 -18.58
CA PHE A 450 -4.55 0.11 -18.84
C PHE A 450 -5.61 -0.95 -18.54
N ALA A 451 -6.57 -0.60 -17.69
CA ALA A 451 -7.58 -1.55 -17.25
C ALA A 451 -8.79 -0.83 -16.65
N LEU A 452 -9.97 -1.42 -16.84
CA LEU A 452 -11.20 -1.00 -16.17
C LEU A 452 -11.46 -1.90 -14.96
N ASP A 453 -11.39 -1.32 -13.77
CA ASP A 453 -11.78 -2.01 -12.55
C ASP A 453 -13.29 -1.90 -12.33
N LEU A 454 -13.90 -3.02 -11.94
CA LEU A 454 -15.29 -3.13 -11.54
C LEU A 454 -15.36 -3.68 -10.11
N LEU A 455 -15.99 -2.93 -9.21
CA LEU A 455 -16.19 -3.32 -7.82
C LEU A 455 -17.70 -3.32 -7.52
N PHE A 456 -18.24 -4.46 -7.11
CA PHE A 456 -19.64 -4.59 -6.71
C PHE A 456 -19.76 -5.16 -5.30
N TYR A 457 -20.23 -4.35 -4.34
CA TYR A 457 -20.24 -4.71 -2.93
C TYR A 457 -21.57 -5.33 -2.47
N CYS A 458 -21.48 -6.24 -1.51
CA CYS A 458 -22.60 -6.95 -0.90
C CYS A 458 -22.42 -7.11 0.62
N GLY A 459 -23.50 -6.94 1.37
CA GLY A 459 -23.53 -7.16 2.82
C GLY A 459 -22.75 -6.11 3.62
N CYS A 460 -22.59 -4.90 3.08
CA CYS A 460 -21.90 -3.78 3.74
C CYS A 460 -22.86 -2.72 4.32
N GLU A 461 -24.13 -3.06 4.60
CA GLU A 461 -25.05 -2.21 5.37
C GLU A 461 -24.37 -1.59 6.60
N ASP A 462 -24.53 -0.27 6.76
CA ASP A 462 -23.96 0.54 7.83
C ASP A 462 -22.42 0.44 7.98
N TRP A 463 -21.69 0.15 6.90
CA TRP A 463 -20.22 0.15 6.94
C TRP A 463 -19.66 1.56 7.10
N ASP A 464 -18.92 1.79 8.18
CA ASP A 464 -18.29 3.09 8.45
C ASP A 464 -16.91 3.15 7.76
N PRO A 465 -16.60 4.19 6.97
CA PRO A 465 -15.27 4.38 6.39
C PRO A 465 -14.13 4.35 7.42
N ALA A 466 -14.39 4.71 8.68
CA ALA A 466 -13.43 4.61 9.77
C ALA A 466 -13.03 3.18 10.11
N TYR A 467 -13.77 2.17 9.64
CA TYR A 467 -13.41 0.75 9.78
C TYR A 467 -12.30 0.32 8.81
N GLY A 468 -12.01 1.10 7.77
CA GLY A 468 -11.20 0.68 6.63
C GLY A 468 -12.01 -0.13 5.62
N GLY A 469 -11.35 -0.96 4.80
CA GLY A 469 -12.00 -1.79 3.78
C GLY A 469 -12.42 -1.07 2.50
N PHE A 470 -12.24 0.24 2.43
CA PHE A 470 -12.39 1.00 1.19
C PHE A 470 -11.21 0.75 0.24
N THR A 471 -11.47 0.86 -1.06
CA THR A 471 -10.44 0.81 -2.10
C THR A 471 -9.95 2.22 -2.38
N SER A 472 -8.66 2.47 -2.24
CA SER A 472 -8.02 3.75 -2.57
C SER A 472 -7.17 3.59 -3.82
N TYR A 473 -7.23 4.58 -4.71
CA TYR A 473 -6.43 4.71 -5.92
C TYR A 473 -5.44 5.86 -5.74
N ILE A 474 -4.18 5.61 -6.08
CA ILE A 474 -3.07 6.56 -5.86
C ILE A 474 -2.19 6.67 -7.10
N ALA A 475 -1.56 7.83 -7.27
CA ALA A 475 -0.54 8.02 -8.28
C ALA A 475 0.75 7.27 -7.94
N LYS A 476 1.40 6.68 -8.94
CA LYS A 476 2.61 5.88 -8.77
C LYS A 476 3.80 6.74 -8.42
N GLY A 477 4.45 6.40 -7.31
CA GLY A 477 5.61 7.17 -6.83
C GLY A 477 5.24 8.39 -6.00
N GLU A 478 3.95 8.62 -5.73
CA GLU A 478 3.47 9.82 -5.05
C GLU A 478 2.61 9.47 -3.83
N ASP A 479 2.46 10.43 -2.92
CA ASP A 479 1.60 10.34 -1.74
C ASP A 479 0.16 10.86 -2.03
N GLU A 480 -0.17 11.12 -3.31
CA GLU A 480 -1.46 11.69 -3.73
C GLU A 480 -2.52 10.59 -3.89
N GLU A 481 -3.59 10.69 -3.08
CA GLU A 481 -4.80 9.88 -3.24
C GLU A 481 -5.69 10.52 -4.32
N LEU A 482 -5.94 9.76 -5.39
CA LEU A 482 -6.73 10.18 -6.55
C LEU A 482 -8.23 9.94 -6.30
N LEU A 483 -8.58 8.78 -5.73
CA LEU A 483 -9.96 8.35 -5.55
C LEU A 483 -10.08 7.36 -4.40
N THR A 484 -11.16 7.46 -3.62
CA THR A 484 -11.56 6.45 -2.63
C THR A 484 -12.96 5.91 -2.95
N VAL A 485 -13.07 4.59 -3.11
CA VAL A 485 -14.32 3.85 -3.29
C VAL A 485 -14.70 3.15 -1.99
N ASN A 486 -15.77 3.63 -1.35
CA ASN A 486 -16.29 3.05 -0.10
C ASN A 486 -17.21 1.85 -0.38
N PRO A 487 -17.23 0.82 0.48
CA PRO A 487 -18.20 -0.26 0.37
C PRO A 487 -19.62 0.28 0.55
N GLU A 488 -20.45 0.16 -0.48
CA GLU A 488 -21.87 0.54 -0.46
C GLU A 488 -22.70 -0.54 -1.17
N ASP A 489 -23.76 -1.01 -0.51
CA ASP A 489 -24.55 -2.14 -1.00
C ASP A 489 -25.23 -1.82 -2.35
N ASN A 490 -25.24 -2.82 -3.23
CA ASN A 490 -25.85 -2.75 -4.56
C ASN A 490 -25.32 -1.58 -5.42
N CYS A 491 -24.10 -1.12 -5.14
CA CYS A 491 -23.43 -0.10 -5.94
C CYS A 491 -22.33 -0.73 -6.79
N LEU A 492 -22.32 -0.39 -8.08
CA LEU A 492 -21.27 -0.76 -9.02
C LEU A 492 -20.33 0.42 -9.19
N ALA A 493 -19.09 0.28 -8.71
CA ALA A 493 -18.04 1.26 -9.01
C ALA A 493 -17.25 0.80 -10.23
N LEU A 494 -17.07 1.71 -11.18
CA LEU A 494 -16.19 1.55 -12.33
C LEU A 494 -15.06 2.57 -12.23
N VAL A 495 -13.81 2.14 -12.38
CA VAL A 495 -12.64 3.02 -12.32
C VAL A 495 -11.67 2.60 -13.40
N TYR A 496 -11.37 3.51 -14.33
CA TYR A 496 -10.33 3.28 -15.32
C TYR A 496 -8.96 3.65 -14.75
N ARG A 497 -8.01 2.73 -14.89
CA ARG A 497 -6.62 2.94 -14.47
C ARG A 497 -5.71 3.02 -15.67
N ASP A 498 -4.76 3.92 -15.61
CA ASP A 498 -3.61 3.97 -16.51
C ASP A 498 -2.39 3.21 -15.94
N LYS A 499 -1.24 3.36 -16.58
CA LYS A 499 0.04 2.74 -16.17
C LYS A 499 0.70 3.40 -14.95
N GLU A 500 0.22 4.56 -14.53
CA GLU A 500 0.74 5.32 -13.38
C GLU A 500 -0.25 5.32 -12.21
N THR A 501 -1.37 4.59 -12.31
CA THR A 501 -2.36 4.45 -11.25
C THR A 501 -2.22 3.10 -10.54
N MET A 502 -2.10 3.12 -9.23
CA MET A 502 -2.12 1.94 -8.37
C MET A 502 -3.34 1.97 -7.45
N LYS A 503 -3.68 0.82 -6.86
CA LYS A 503 -4.78 0.74 -5.90
C LYS A 503 -4.47 -0.22 -4.77
N PHE A 504 -5.15 -0.02 -3.65
CA PHE A 504 -5.15 -0.95 -2.52
C PHE A 504 -6.47 -0.91 -1.73
N VAL A 505 -6.77 -1.98 -1.01
CA VAL A 505 -7.87 -2.03 -0.03
C VAL A 505 -7.30 -1.78 1.35
N LYS A 506 -7.72 -0.68 1.99
CA LYS A 506 -7.19 -0.28 3.30
C LYS A 506 -7.53 -1.32 4.37
N TYR A 507 -6.57 -1.58 5.26
CA TYR A 507 -6.71 -2.47 6.41
C TYR A 507 -8.02 -2.28 7.19
N ILE A 508 -8.73 -3.38 7.43
CA ILE A 508 -9.97 -3.38 8.19
C ILE A 508 -9.67 -3.53 9.69
N ASN A 509 -9.85 -2.46 10.44
CA ASN A 509 -9.52 -2.41 11.87
C ASN A 509 -10.63 -2.97 12.78
N HIS A 510 -10.32 -3.15 14.07
CA HIS A 510 -11.19 -3.80 15.06
C HIS A 510 -12.47 -3.02 15.35
N ARG A 511 -12.55 -1.73 15.01
CA ARG A 511 -13.80 -0.96 15.13
C ARG A 511 -14.89 -1.53 14.22
N SER A 512 -14.52 -2.21 13.13
CA SER A 512 -15.48 -2.95 12.29
C SER A 512 -16.32 -3.95 13.09
N LEU A 513 -15.81 -4.49 14.20
CA LEU A 513 -16.55 -5.40 15.09
C LEU A 513 -17.74 -4.74 15.78
N ALA A 514 -17.78 -3.40 15.86
CA ALA A 514 -18.92 -2.66 16.39
C ALA A 514 -20.21 -2.93 15.60
N ARG A 515 -20.11 -3.27 14.31
CA ARG A 515 -21.26 -3.63 13.47
C ARG A 515 -22.03 -4.85 13.99
N LEU A 516 -21.36 -5.75 14.72
CA LEU A 516 -21.99 -6.95 15.30
C LEU A 516 -23.07 -6.62 16.33
N LYS A 517 -23.10 -5.39 16.85
CA LYS A 517 -24.18 -4.90 17.71
C LYS A 517 -25.50 -4.76 16.94
N LYS A 518 -25.44 -4.39 15.66
CA LYS A 518 -26.61 -4.24 14.76
C LYS A 518 -26.89 -5.52 13.96
N HIS A 519 -25.84 -6.19 13.48
CA HIS A 519 -25.92 -7.40 12.65
C HIS A 519 -25.09 -8.54 13.25
N PRO A 520 -25.62 -9.30 14.25
CA PRO A 520 -24.83 -10.28 15.01
C PRO A 520 -24.23 -11.44 14.19
N SER A 521 -24.84 -11.77 13.05
CA SER A 521 -24.38 -12.82 12.13
C SER A 521 -23.38 -12.33 11.07
N ARG A 522 -23.30 -11.01 10.80
CA ARG A 522 -22.50 -10.47 9.69
C ARG A 522 -21.16 -9.92 10.18
N ARG A 523 -20.14 -10.77 10.11
CA ARG A 523 -18.73 -10.44 10.41
C ARG A 523 -17.95 -9.92 9.20
N ALA A 524 -18.47 -10.15 8.00
CA ALA A 524 -17.82 -9.82 6.75
C ALA A 524 -18.71 -8.93 5.88
N PHE A 525 -18.09 -8.24 4.94
CA PHE A 525 -18.77 -7.88 3.69
C PHE A 525 -18.08 -8.62 2.54
N TRP A 526 -18.71 -8.62 1.38
CA TRP A 526 -18.21 -9.27 0.19
C TRP A 526 -18.15 -8.28 -0.96
N ASP A 527 -17.31 -8.57 -1.93
CA ASP A 527 -17.40 -7.91 -3.22
C ASP A 527 -17.10 -8.87 -4.37
N PHE A 528 -17.65 -8.54 -5.52
CA PHE A 528 -17.21 -9.08 -6.80
C PHE A 528 -16.24 -8.06 -7.40
N SER A 529 -14.98 -8.45 -7.52
CA SER A 529 -13.90 -7.61 -8.03
C SER A 529 -13.45 -8.14 -9.37
N PHE A 530 -13.74 -7.39 -10.44
CA PHE A 530 -13.37 -7.71 -11.80
C PHE A 530 -12.46 -6.64 -12.39
N VAL A 531 -11.62 -7.04 -13.33
CA VAL A 531 -10.77 -6.16 -14.12
C VAL A 531 -10.96 -6.53 -15.59
N TYR A 532 -11.26 -5.55 -16.43
CA TYR A 532 -11.45 -5.70 -17.87
C TYR A 532 -10.33 -5.01 -18.64
N TYR A 533 -9.98 -5.60 -19.78
CA TYR A 533 -8.88 -5.20 -20.65
C TYR A 533 -9.38 -5.15 -22.09
N GLU A 534 -9.00 -4.11 -22.84
CA GLU A 534 -9.31 -3.95 -24.28
C GLU A 534 -8.61 -4.96 -25.19
#